data_AF-A0A098S808-F1
#
_entry.id   AF-A0A098S808-F1
#
_cell.length_a   1.000
_cell.length_b   1.000
_cell.length_c   1.000
_cell.angle_alpha   90.00
_cell.angle_beta   90.00
_cell.angle_gamma   90.00
#
_symmetry.space_group_name_H-M   'P 1'
#
loop_
_entity.id
_entity.type
_entity.pdbx_description
1 polymer ?
#
loop_
_entity_poly.entity_id
_entity_poly.type
_entity_poly.pdbx_seq_one_letter_code
_entity_poly.pdbx_strand_id
1 'polypeptide(L)'
;MEQWYLLLTREKLPQQAQVEQWPIQQDHCLQRVVLDDLFQDCWYNHLNRSKPAYRQLDNLQLGQSLQLLSRMEREGEPLVAALNVSSLTFRGKI
;
A
#
# COMPACT_ATOMS: atom_id res chain seq x y z
N MET A 1 -7.17 11.35 -9.19
CA MET A 1 -6.18 10.65 -8.33
C MET A 1 -6.59 9.20 -8.06
N GLU A 2 -7.86 8.91 -7.75
CA GLU A 2 -8.31 7.53 -7.47
C GLU A 2 -8.03 6.54 -8.61
N GLN A 3 -8.29 6.92 -9.86
CA GLN A 3 -8.02 6.06 -11.02
C GLN A 3 -6.54 5.64 -11.10
N TRP A 4 -5.62 6.57 -10.82
CA TRP A 4 -4.18 6.29 -10.79
C TRP A 4 -3.80 5.36 -9.64
N TYR A 5 -4.42 5.55 -8.47
CA TYR A 5 -4.21 4.68 -7.33
C TYR A 5 -4.65 3.24 -7.67
N LEU A 6 -5.81 3.09 -8.29
CA LEU A 6 -6.32 1.79 -8.72
C LEU A 6 -5.45 1.14 -9.80
N LEU A 7 -5.02 1.90 -10.81
CA LEU A 7 -4.11 1.41 -11.85
C LEU A 7 -2.81 0.86 -11.24
N LEU A 8 -2.18 1.62 -10.33
CA LEU A 8 -0.95 1.19 -9.67
C LEU A 8 -1.16 -0.06 -8.81
N THR A 9 -2.20 -0.05 -7.98
CA THR A 9 -2.40 -1.09 -6.96
C THR A 9 -3.03 -2.37 -7.47
N ARG A 10 -3.82 -2.32 -8.55
CA ARG A 10 -4.52 -3.50 -9.10
C ARG A 10 -3.85 -4.12 -10.30
N GLU A 11 -3.05 -3.34 -11.03
CA GLU A 11 -2.46 -3.81 -12.30
C GLU A 11 -0.94 -3.75 -12.26
N LYS A 12 -0.37 -2.55 -12.17
CA LYS A 12 1.09 -2.37 -12.36
C LYS A 12 1.94 -3.03 -11.28
N LEU A 13 1.72 -2.67 -10.02
CA LEU A 13 2.55 -3.18 -8.92
C LEU A 13 2.35 -4.67 -8.68
N PRO A 14 1.14 -5.26 -8.75
CA PRO A 14 1.00 -6.71 -8.69
C PRO A 14 1.79 -7.45 -9.79
N GLN A 15 1.76 -6.94 -11.03
CA GLN A 15 2.53 -7.54 -12.14
C GLN A 15 4.04 -7.44 -11.88
N GLN A 16 4.53 -6.27 -11.49
CA GLN A 16 5.94 -6.07 -11.17
C GLN A 16 6.37 -6.95 -9.99
N ALA A 17 5.56 -7.01 -8.93
CA ALA A 17 5.81 -7.83 -7.75
C ALA A 17 5.92 -9.33 -8.09
N GLN A 18 5.14 -9.82 -9.06
CA GLN A 18 5.26 -11.20 -9.56
C GLN A 18 6.54 -11.41 -10.36
N VAL A 19 6.90 -10.48 -11.25
CA VAL A 19 8.12 -10.60 -12.06
C VAL A 19 9.38 -10.52 -11.21
N GLU A 20 9.42 -9.58 -10.26
CA GLU A 20 10.57 -9.32 -9.39
C GLU A 20 10.53 -10.13 -8.08
N GLN A 21 9.53 -10.99 -7.90
CA GLN A 21 9.39 -11.88 -6.74
C GLN A 21 9.39 -11.13 -5.39
N TRP A 22 8.65 -10.02 -5.29
CA TRP A 22 8.51 -9.27 -4.04
C TRP A 22 7.85 -10.13 -2.94
N PRO A 23 8.10 -9.82 -1.64
CA PRO A 23 7.53 -10.55 -0.51
C PRO A 23 6.00 -10.44 -0.41
N ILE A 24 5.40 -9.42 -1.03
CA ILE A 24 3.96 -9.26 -1.19
C ILE A 24 3.63 -8.96 -2.65
N GLN A 25 2.66 -9.68 -3.21
CA GLN A 25 2.35 -9.63 -4.64
C GLN A 25 0.88 -9.32 -4.93
N GLN A 26 0.02 -9.53 -3.93
CA GLN A 26 -1.41 -9.31 -4.07
C GLN A 26 -1.77 -7.83 -3.91
N ASP A 27 -2.72 -7.37 -4.72
CA ASP A 27 -3.22 -6.00 -4.74
C ASP A 27 -3.62 -5.49 -3.34
N HIS A 28 -4.31 -6.32 -2.55
CA HIS A 28 -4.77 -5.98 -1.22
C HIS A 28 -3.63 -5.92 -0.20
N CYS A 29 -2.55 -6.70 -0.36
CA CYS A 29 -1.36 -6.61 0.47
C CYS A 29 -0.59 -5.32 0.19
N LEU A 30 -0.45 -4.95 -1.08
CA LEU A 30 0.18 -3.70 -1.50
C LEU A 30 -0.61 -2.49 -0.98
N GLN A 31 -1.94 -2.50 -1.13
CA GLN A 31 -2.80 -1.45 -0.56
C GLN A 31 -2.71 -1.39 0.97
N ARG A 32 -2.65 -2.55 1.64
CA ARG A 32 -2.52 -2.62 3.10
C ARG A 32 -1.27 -1.91 3.58
N VAL A 33 -0.11 -2.21 3.02
CA VAL A 33 1.15 -1.60 3.48
C VAL A 33 1.21 -0.09 3.19
N VAL A 34 0.61 0.35 2.08
CA VAL A 34 0.52 1.79 1.76
C VAL A 34 -0.38 2.52 2.75
N LEU A 35 -1.53 1.95 3.10
CA LEU A 35 -2.43 2.55 4.09
C LEU A 35 -1.83 2.51 5.50
N ASP A 36 -1.19 1.40 5.87
CA ASP A 36 -0.55 1.28 7.19
C ASP A 36 0.61 2.28 7.33
N ASP A 37 1.41 2.50 6.27
CA ASP A 37 2.45 3.53 6.25
C ASP A 37 1.86 4.95 6.30
N LEU A 38 0.78 5.20 5.56
CA LEU A 38 0.10 6.49 5.59
C LEU A 38 -0.36 6.88 7.01
N PHE A 39 -0.91 5.94 7.76
CA PHE A 39 -1.44 6.17 9.11
C PHE A 39 -0.42 5.91 10.23
N GLN A 40 0.72 5.29 9.91
CA GLN A 40 1.70 4.80 10.89
C GLN A 40 1.06 3.92 11.98
N ASP A 41 0.02 3.17 11.59
CA ASP A 41 -0.79 2.28 12.42
C ASP A 41 -1.56 1.31 11.51
N CYS A 42 -2.27 0.34 12.07
CA CYS A 42 -3.27 -0.43 11.34
C CYS A 42 -4.33 0.49 10.74
N TRP A 43 -4.42 0.55 9.41
CA TRP A 43 -5.30 1.50 8.71
C TRP A 43 -6.77 1.46 9.16
N TYR A 44 -7.25 0.31 9.62
CA TYR A 44 -8.64 0.14 10.06
C TYR A 44 -8.95 0.77 11.43
N ASN A 45 -7.94 1.27 12.14
CA ASN A 45 -8.13 2.11 13.33
C ASN A 45 -8.57 3.52 12.92
N HIS A 46 -8.34 3.91 11.65
CA HIS A 46 -8.64 5.23 11.12
C HIS A 46 -9.79 5.23 10.10
N LEU A 47 -9.96 4.14 9.35
CA LEU A 47 -10.97 4.02 8.31
C LEU A 47 -11.98 2.91 8.59
N ASN A 48 -13.19 3.07 8.06
CA ASN A 48 -14.23 2.06 8.21
C ASN A 48 -14.00 0.87 7.27
N ARG A 49 -13.85 -0.33 7.83
CA ARG A 49 -13.62 -1.59 7.10
C ARG A 49 -14.78 -2.02 6.19
N SER A 50 -15.99 -1.52 6.41
CA SER A 50 -17.15 -1.86 5.57
C SER A 50 -17.20 -1.06 4.26
N LYS A 51 -16.32 -0.06 4.10
CA LYS A 51 -16.21 0.78 2.91
C LYS A 51 -14.84 0.58 2.26
N PRO A 52 -14.72 0.77 0.93
CA PRO A 52 -13.41 0.79 0.28
C PRO A 52 -12.51 1.86 0.93
N ALA A 53 -11.34 1.46 1.42
CA ALA A 53 -10.43 2.34 2.16
C ALA A 53 -9.99 3.57 1.32
N TYR A 54 -9.61 3.36 0.06
CA TYR A 54 -9.15 4.44 -0.82
C TYR A 54 -10.19 5.55 -1.08
N ARG A 55 -11.50 5.25 -0.96
CA ARG A 55 -12.59 6.24 -1.12
C ARG A 55 -12.81 7.10 0.13
N GLN A 56 -12.16 6.74 1.24
CA GLN A 56 -12.24 7.47 2.50
C GLN A 56 -11.04 8.40 2.69
N LEU A 57 -10.04 8.33 1.81
CA LEU A 57 -8.88 9.21 1.84
C LEU A 57 -9.25 10.58 1.29
N ASP A 58 -8.77 11.64 1.93
CA ASP A 58 -8.81 12.96 1.33
C ASP A 58 -7.75 13.10 0.21
N ASN A 59 -7.77 14.24 -0.48
CA ASN A 59 -6.86 14.51 -1.59
C ASN A 59 -5.38 14.50 -1.17
N LEU A 60 -5.05 14.92 0.05
CA LEU A 60 -3.68 14.95 0.55
C LEU A 60 -3.18 13.53 0.83
N GLN A 61 -3.98 12.75 1.56
CA GLN A 61 -3.73 11.36 1.88
C GLN A 61 -3.60 10.48 0.62
N LEU A 62 -4.47 10.71 -0.36
CA LEU A 62 -4.41 10.01 -1.64
C LEU A 62 -3.15 10.41 -2.43
N GLY A 63 -2.75 11.68 -2.37
CA GLY A 63 -1.49 12.16 -2.95
C GLY A 63 -0.26 11.52 -2.31
N GLN A 64 -0.20 11.45 -0.98
CA GLN A 64 0.86 10.76 -0.24
C GLN A 64 0.92 9.27 -0.59
N SER A 65 -0.24 8.62 -0.67
CA SER A 65 -0.34 7.22 -1.09
C SER A 65 0.21 7.00 -2.50
N LEU A 66 -0.11 7.90 -3.44
CA LEU A 66 0.43 7.84 -4.81
C LEU A 66 1.95 8.05 -4.85
N GLN A 67 2.49 8.96 -4.04
CA GLN A 67 3.94 9.15 -3.92
C GLN A 67 4.63 7.89 -3.43
N LEU A 68 4.07 7.21 -2.41
CA LEU A 68 4.61 5.96 -1.91
C LEU A 68 4.52 4.84 -2.95
N LEU A 69 3.39 4.70 -3.66
CA LEU A 69 3.23 3.73 -4.74
C LEU A 69 4.25 3.94 -5.87
N SER A 70 4.51 5.19 -6.27
CA SER A 70 5.54 5.52 -7.26
C SER A 70 6.96 5.24 -6.77
N ARG A 71 7.19 5.32 -5.45
CA ARG A 71 8.46 4.87 -4.86
C ARG A 71 8.58 3.35 -4.88
N MET A 72 7.51 2.62 -4.56
CA MET A 72 7.49 1.15 -4.66
C MET A 72 7.79 0.69 -6.09
N GLU A 73 7.20 1.32 -7.11
CA GLU A 73 7.47 1.02 -8.53
C GLU A 73 8.96 1.20 -8.90
N ARG A 74 9.63 2.20 -8.30
CA ARG A 74 11.02 2.58 -8.63
C ARG A 74 12.08 1.88 -7.79
N GLU A 75 11.85 1.78 -6.48
CA GLU A 75 12.79 1.24 -5.51
C GLU A 75 12.65 -0.29 -5.37
N GLY A 76 11.50 -0.84 -5.75
CA GLY A 76 11.28 -2.28 -5.87
C GLY A 76 11.27 -3.03 -4.53
N GLU A 77 11.73 -4.28 -4.59
CA GLU A 77 11.70 -5.23 -3.48
C GLU A 77 12.22 -4.68 -2.13
N PRO A 78 13.37 -3.98 -2.07
CA PRO A 78 13.91 -3.51 -0.79
C PRO A 78 12.96 -2.58 -0.02
N LEU A 79 12.31 -1.64 -0.71
CA LEU A 79 11.34 -0.74 -0.07
C LEU A 79 10.09 -1.51 0.34
N VAL A 80 9.59 -2.39 -0.53
CA VAL A 80 8.36 -3.16 -0.29
C VAL A 80 8.53 -4.12 0.88
N ALA A 81 9.70 -4.75 1.02
CA ALA A 81 10.05 -5.59 2.15
C ALA A 81 10.04 -4.79 3.46
N ALA A 82 10.67 -3.61 3.48
CA ALA A 82 10.68 -2.73 4.65
C ALA A 82 9.26 -2.30 5.06
N LEU A 83 8.43 -1.89 4.09
CA LEU A 83 7.03 -1.52 4.32
C LEU A 83 6.20 -2.69 4.87
N ASN A 84 6.43 -3.92 4.37
CA ASN A 84 5.76 -5.11 4.87
C ASN A 84 6.16 -5.41 6.33
N VAL A 85 7.44 -5.26 6.70
CA VAL A 85 7.91 -5.40 8.09
C VAL A 85 7.24 -4.37 9.00
N SER A 86 7.21 -3.09 8.62
CA SER A 86 6.51 -2.05 9.39
C SER A 86 5.03 -2.38 9.58
N SER A 87 4.33 -2.76 8.50
CA SER A 87 2.92 -3.17 8.54
C SER A 87 2.68 -4.38 9.45
N LEU A 88 3.57 -5.38 9.45
CA LEU A 88 3.48 -6.53 10.37
C LEU A 88 3.72 -6.13 11.84
N THR A 89 4.63 -5.18 12.09
CA THR A 89 4.92 -4.63 13.42
C THR A 89 3.71 -3.91 14.00
N PHE A 90 3.06 -3.03 13.22
CA PHE A 90 1.83 -2.35 13.64
C PHE A 90 0.70 -3.33 14.01
N ARG A 91 0.75 -4.55 13.45
CA ARG A 91 -0.24 -5.61 13.66
C ARG A 91 0.15 -6.60 14.77
N GLY A 92 1.29 -6.42 15.42
CA GLY A 92 1.81 -7.34 16.44
C GLY A 92 2.11 -8.74 15.92
N LYS A 93 2.48 -8.87 14.64
CA LYS A 93 2.76 -10.17 14.00
C LYS A 93 4.24 -10.56 14.02
N ILE A 94 5.11 -9.59 14.33
CA ILE A 94 6.56 -9.73 14.51
C ILE A 94 7.00 -8.87 15.67
#